data_AF-A0A2S5N2G1-F1
#
_entry.id   AF-A0A2S5N2G1-F1
#
_cell.length_a   1.000
_cell.length_b   1.000
_cell.length_c   1.000
_cell.angle_alpha   90.00
_cell.angle_beta   90.00
_cell.angle_gamma   90.00
#
_symmetry.space_group_name_H-M   'P 1'
#
loop_
_entity.id
_entity.type
_entity.pdbx_description
1 polymer ?
#
loop_
_entity_poly.entity_id
_entity_poly.type
_entity_poly.pdbx_seq_one_letter_code
_entity_poly.pdbx_strand_id
1 'polypeptide(L)'
;NYYSTDAPENKELSQTIYRKLKANGKIATKTIEQFFDPVKNMFLPDRFIKGECPKCHAKDQYGDNCEVCGATYNPTELINAYSAVSGAAPVRKETEHYFFKLSECEAFLKEWTRSEAIKGKPTLQGEAANKMGEWFENGLNDWDISRDAPYFGFEIPDAPGKYFYVWLDAPIGYMASFKKLCEMKGLDFDEYWSKDSETELYHFIGKDILYFHALFWPATLEFSGHRKPTQIFAHGFLTVNGEKMSKSRGTFITARSYLEHIKNPEYLRYYYAAKLNSTMEDIDLNLEDFVARVNSDLVGKYINIASRTAGFINKRFAGKLNPSPDNAVIAELKGAAQMIADAYAAREYGR
;
A
#
# COMPACT_ATOMS: atom_id res chain seq x y z
N ASN A 1 -13.13 7.93 3.95
CA ASN A 1 -12.75 9.29 4.39
C ASN A 1 -11.32 9.53 3.91
N TYR A 2 -11.01 10.71 3.34
CA TYR A 2 -9.63 11.06 2.99
C TYR A 2 -9.07 11.92 4.11
N TYR A 3 -7.97 11.50 4.73
CA TYR A 3 -7.49 12.09 5.97
C TYR A 3 -5.95 12.12 6.03
N SER A 4 -5.40 12.47 7.19
CA SER A 4 -3.96 12.61 7.41
C SER A 4 -3.46 11.62 8.46
N THR A 5 -2.25 11.10 8.28
CA THR A 5 -1.52 10.38 9.35
C THR A 5 -1.02 11.33 10.42
N ASP A 6 -0.77 12.60 10.07
CA ASP A 6 -0.52 13.68 11.03
C ASP A 6 -1.87 14.28 11.47
N ALA A 7 -2.58 13.54 12.32
CA ALA A 7 -3.87 13.94 12.87
C ALA A 7 -3.95 13.59 14.37
N PRO A 8 -4.72 14.34 15.19
CA PRO A 8 -4.88 14.06 16.61
C PRO A 8 -5.38 12.64 16.90
N GLU A 9 -6.32 12.14 16.11
CA GLU A 9 -6.87 10.79 16.25
C GLU A 9 -5.80 9.73 16.00
N ASN A 10 -4.90 9.95 15.03
CA ASN A 10 -3.81 9.02 14.77
C ASN A 10 -2.77 9.05 15.88
N LYS A 11 -2.42 10.25 16.38
CA LYS A 11 -1.52 10.40 17.53
C LYS A 11 -2.02 9.62 18.74
N GLU A 12 -3.31 9.80 19.09
CA GLU A 12 -3.93 9.11 20.21
C GLU A 12 -3.93 7.58 20.02
N LEU A 13 -4.31 7.11 18.83
CA LEU A 13 -4.34 5.68 18.50
C LEU A 13 -2.93 5.06 18.50
N SER A 14 -1.93 5.72 17.91
CA SER A 14 -0.54 5.26 17.90
C SER A 14 0.02 5.14 19.31
N GLN A 15 -0.20 6.14 20.16
CA GLN A 15 0.23 6.10 21.56
C GLN A 15 -0.50 5.01 22.36
N THR A 16 -1.80 4.83 22.11
CA THR A 16 -2.60 3.78 22.77
C THR A 16 -2.17 2.38 22.36
N ILE A 17 -2.00 2.14 21.06
CA ILE A 17 -1.52 0.86 20.51
C ILE A 17 -0.11 0.56 21.05
N TYR A 18 0.80 1.53 21.02
CA TYR A 18 2.14 1.36 21.58
C TYR A 18 2.11 0.98 23.06
N ARG A 19 1.30 1.65 23.88
CA ARG A 19 1.16 1.31 25.32
C ARG A 19 0.62 -0.10 25.52
N LYS A 20 -0.36 -0.54 24.72
CA LYS A 20 -0.89 -1.91 24.77
C LYS A 20 0.18 -2.95 24.36
N LEU A 21 0.93 -2.68 23.29
CA LEU A 21 2.04 -3.55 22.87
C LEU A 21 3.12 -3.65 23.95
N LYS A 22 3.48 -2.51 24.57
CA LYS A 22 4.45 -2.45 25.67
C LYS A 22 3.95 -3.23 26.90
N ALA A 23 2.70 -3.05 27.29
CA ALA A 23 2.07 -3.79 28.39
C ALA A 23 2.02 -5.30 28.12
N ASN A 24 1.88 -5.71 26.86
CA ASN A 24 1.89 -7.11 26.43
C ASN A 24 3.32 -7.66 26.18
N GLY A 25 4.36 -6.95 26.60
CA GLY A 25 5.76 -7.41 26.50
C GLY A 25 6.32 -7.46 25.07
N LYS A 26 5.63 -6.83 24.11
CA LYS A 26 6.00 -6.82 22.67
C LYS A 26 6.87 -5.65 22.25
N ILE A 27 7.25 -4.78 23.19
CA ILE A 27 8.23 -3.72 22.95
C ILE A 27 9.52 -4.07 23.70
N ALA A 28 10.63 -4.11 22.99
CA ALA A 28 11.98 -4.21 23.54
C ALA A 28 12.72 -2.90 23.33
N THR A 29 13.74 -2.68 24.15
CA THR A 29 14.64 -1.53 24.03
C THR A 29 16.05 -2.05 23.79
N LYS A 30 16.75 -1.49 22.79
CA LYS A 30 18.11 -1.88 22.44
C LYS A 30 18.92 -0.63 22.10
N THR A 31 20.15 -0.55 22.59
CA THR A 31 21.12 0.46 22.15
C THR A 31 21.74 0.02 20.83
N ILE A 32 21.71 0.89 19.83
CA ILE A 32 22.32 0.66 18.52
C ILE A 32 23.35 1.74 18.20
N GLU A 33 24.35 1.39 17.40
CA GLU A 33 25.31 2.35 16.84
C GLU A 33 24.81 2.82 15.47
N GLN A 34 24.63 4.12 15.29
CA GLN A 34 24.20 4.72 14.03
C GLN A 34 25.08 5.92 13.66
N PHE A 35 25.16 6.21 12.36
CA PHE A 35 25.80 7.44 11.89
C PHE A 35 25.01 8.69 12.29
N PHE A 36 25.75 9.69 12.75
CA PHE A 36 25.26 10.97 13.22
C PHE A 36 25.96 12.09 12.46
N ASP A 37 25.18 13.04 11.94
CA ASP A 37 25.68 14.25 11.31
C ASP A 37 25.96 15.31 12.39
N PRO A 38 27.24 15.67 12.65
CA PRO A 38 27.58 16.63 13.69
C PRO A 38 27.21 18.08 13.32
N VAL A 39 27.02 18.38 12.03
CA VAL A 39 26.68 19.73 11.54
C VAL A 39 25.17 19.97 11.63
N LYS A 40 24.38 18.95 11.29
CA LYS A 40 22.91 19.01 11.38
C LYS A 40 22.35 18.53 12.72
N ASN A 41 23.22 17.97 13.56
CA ASN A 41 22.90 17.45 14.88
C ASN A 41 21.73 16.44 14.83
N MET A 42 21.83 15.46 13.93
CA MET A 42 20.80 14.45 13.70
C MET A 42 21.40 13.09 13.34
N PHE A 43 20.71 12.01 13.70
CA PHE A 43 21.01 10.68 13.19
C PHE A 43 20.64 10.56 11.71
N LEU A 44 21.42 9.79 10.95
CA LEU A 44 21.25 9.63 9.52
C LEU A 44 20.60 8.27 9.21
N PRO A 45 19.35 8.27 8.70
CA PRO A 45 18.80 7.12 7.99
C PRO A 45 19.69 6.69 6.81
N ASP A 46 19.67 5.41 6.47
CA ASP A 46 20.51 4.77 5.44
C ASP A 46 20.53 5.54 4.12
N ARG A 47 19.37 6.00 3.65
CA ARG A 47 19.23 6.81 2.42
C ARG A 47 19.88 8.20 2.46
N PHE A 48 20.24 8.69 3.65
CA PHE A 48 20.95 9.96 3.84
C PHE A 48 22.43 9.76 4.16
N ILE A 49 22.90 8.51 4.12
CA ILE A 49 24.30 8.16 4.18
C ILE A 49 24.73 7.83 2.76
N LYS A 50 25.79 8.49 2.30
CA LYS A 50 26.45 8.14 1.05
C LYS A 50 27.91 7.82 1.29
N GLY A 51 28.49 7.03 0.41
CA GLY A 51 29.91 6.72 0.49
C GLY A 51 30.39 5.88 -0.67
N GLU A 52 31.54 5.27 -0.46
CA GLU A 52 32.17 4.36 -1.38
C GLU A 52 31.86 2.91 -1.00
N CYS A 53 31.46 2.11 -2.01
CA CYS A 53 31.08 0.71 -1.83
C CYS A 53 32.26 -0.10 -1.26
N PRO A 54 32.08 -0.83 -0.14
CA PRO A 54 33.15 -1.65 0.45
C PRO A 54 33.54 -2.87 -0.39
N LYS A 55 32.79 -3.17 -1.46
CA LYS A 55 33.04 -4.34 -2.34
C LYS A 55 33.69 -3.96 -3.66
N CYS A 56 33.16 -2.95 -4.37
CA CYS A 56 33.62 -2.59 -5.71
C CYS A 56 34.21 -1.19 -5.83
N HIS A 57 34.28 -0.43 -4.72
CA HIS A 57 34.81 0.93 -4.69
C HIS A 57 34.06 1.95 -5.58
N ALA A 58 32.85 1.62 -6.03
CA ALA A 58 31.95 2.58 -6.65
C ALA A 58 31.65 3.71 -5.66
N LYS A 59 31.80 4.95 -6.10
CA LYS A 59 31.54 6.15 -5.29
C LYS A 59 30.05 6.50 -5.26
N ASP A 60 29.66 7.35 -4.31
CA ASP A 60 28.31 7.93 -4.19
C ASP A 60 27.16 6.91 -4.05
N GLN A 61 27.44 5.79 -3.41
CA GLN A 61 26.46 4.74 -3.12
C GLN A 61 25.70 5.05 -1.84
N TYR A 62 24.43 4.66 -1.78
CA TYR A 62 23.57 4.82 -0.61
C TYR A 62 23.85 3.74 0.46
N GLY A 63 23.38 4.00 1.69
CA GLY A 63 23.75 3.27 2.91
C GLY A 63 23.70 1.74 2.85
N ASP A 64 22.65 1.17 2.29
CA ASP A 64 22.31 -0.25 2.44
C ASP A 64 22.61 -1.11 1.20
N ASN A 65 22.87 -0.49 0.05
CA ASN A 65 23.16 -1.20 -1.19
C ASN A 65 24.05 -0.42 -2.17
N CYS A 66 24.73 -1.16 -3.06
CA CYS A 66 25.46 -0.61 -4.19
C CYS A 66 24.68 -0.81 -5.49
N GLU A 67 24.41 0.29 -6.20
CA GLU A 67 23.72 0.29 -7.50
C GLU A 67 24.61 -0.21 -8.66
N VAL A 68 25.94 -0.27 -8.46
CA VAL A 68 26.88 -0.73 -9.49
C VAL A 68 27.10 -2.24 -9.44
N CYS A 69 27.43 -2.80 -8.28
CA CYS A 69 27.73 -4.24 -8.14
C CYS A 69 26.59 -5.05 -7.49
N GLY A 70 25.51 -4.40 -7.02
CA GLY A 70 24.37 -5.08 -6.39
C GLY A 70 24.60 -5.58 -4.96
N ALA A 71 25.77 -5.31 -4.36
CA ALA A 71 26.06 -5.74 -3.00
C ALA A 71 25.20 -5.01 -1.97
N THR A 72 24.84 -5.70 -0.88
CA THR A 72 24.17 -5.14 0.31
C THR A 72 25.14 -5.16 1.50
N TYR A 73 25.05 -4.15 2.37
CA TYR A 73 25.94 -3.98 3.53
C TYR A 73 25.29 -3.06 4.58
N ASN A 74 25.80 -3.03 5.80
CA ASN A 74 25.37 -2.03 6.77
C ASN A 74 25.92 -0.65 6.34
N PRO A 75 25.16 0.44 6.56
CA PRO A 75 25.64 1.79 6.23
C PRO A 75 26.96 2.16 6.89
N THR A 76 27.25 1.61 8.07
CA THR A 76 28.50 1.83 8.81
C THR A 76 29.73 1.18 8.16
N GLU A 77 29.52 0.32 7.14
CA GLU A 77 30.57 -0.30 6.33
C GLU A 77 30.97 0.53 5.10
N LEU A 78 30.24 1.60 4.78
CA LEU A 78 30.60 2.50 3.68
C LEU A 78 31.96 3.16 3.92
N ILE A 79 32.83 3.07 2.93
CA ILE A 79 34.14 3.73 2.93
C ILE A 79 33.93 5.23 2.69
N ASN A 80 34.66 6.10 3.40
CA ASN A 80 34.57 7.55 3.26
C ASN A 80 33.12 8.07 3.30
N ALA A 81 32.31 7.52 4.23
CA ALA A 81 30.92 7.89 4.36
C ALA A 81 30.77 9.41 4.59
N TYR A 82 29.73 10.00 4.04
CA TYR A 82 29.36 11.39 4.21
C TYR A 82 27.83 11.55 4.27
N SER A 83 27.39 12.59 4.97
CA SER A 83 25.98 12.96 5.06
C SER A 83 25.49 13.50 3.72
N ALA A 84 24.43 12.92 3.16
CA ALA A 84 23.77 13.47 1.98
C ALA A 84 23.04 14.81 2.28
N VAL A 85 22.89 15.17 3.55
CA VAL A 85 22.20 16.40 4.00
C VAL A 85 23.17 17.58 4.10
N SER A 86 24.36 17.36 4.66
CA SER A 86 25.35 18.43 4.93
C SER A 86 26.68 18.28 4.19
N GLY A 87 26.98 17.09 3.66
CA GLY A 87 28.29 16.74 3.14
C GLY A 87 29.34 16.40 4.20
N ALA A 88 29.04 16.53 5.50
CA ALA A 88 29.99 16.23 6.57
C ALA A 88 30.25 14.73 6.72
N ALA A 89 31.45 14.36 7.15
CA ALA A 89 31.75 12.99 7.58
C ALA A 89 30.92 12.66 8.84
N PRO A 90 30.08 11.61 8.82
CA PRO A 90 29.29 11.25 9.97
C PRO A 90 30.19 10.63 11.04
N VAL A 91 29.78 10.80 12.30
CA VAL A 91 30.39 10.11 13.45
C VAL A 91 29.47 9.00 13.92
N ARG A 92 30.03 7.94 14.50
CA ARG A 92 29.24 6.88 15.10
C ARG A 92 28.79 7.32 16.48
N LYS A 93 27.51 7.15 16.77
CA LYS A 93 26.95 7.41 18.11
C LYS A 93 26.00 6.29 18.49
N GLU A 94 26.02 5.95 19.76
CA GLU A 94 25.05 5.07 20.36
C GLU A 94 23.73 5.82 20.62
N THR A 95 22.62 5.14 20.37
CA THR A 95 21.29 5.64 20.68
C THR A 95 20.36 4.49 21.02
N GLU A 96 19.50 4.73 22.00
CA GLU A 96 18.48 3.76 22.42
C GLU A 96 17.30 3.74 21.44
N HIS A 97 16.95 2.57 20.91
CA HIS A 97 15.81 2.39 20.01
C HIS A 97 14.80 1.41 20.60
N TYR A 98 13.53 1.62 20.25
CA TYR A 98 12.41 0.76 20.61
C TYR A 98 12.09 -0.18 19.44
N PHE A 99 12.01 -1.46 19.74
CA PHE A 99 11.76 -2.52 18.79
C PHE A 99 10.44 -3.20 19.08
N PHE A 100 9.60 -3.36 18.07
CA PHE A 100 8.49 -4.30 18.10
C PHE A 100 9.01 -5.72 17.91
N LYS A 101 8.68 -6.61 18.83
CA LYS A 101 9.13 -8.01 18.83
C LYS A 101 8.35 -8.88 17.83
N LEU A 102 8.47 -8.53 16.55
CA LEU A 102 7.82 -9.24 15.44
C LEU A 102 8.28 -10.70 15.36
N SER A 103 9.54 -10.98 15.74
CA SER A 103 10.09 -12.33 15.83
C SER A 103 9.24 -13.27 16.71
N GLU A 104 8.76 -12.78 17.85
CA GLU A 104 7.88 -13.54 18.77
C GLU A 104 6.44 -13.69 18.25
N CYS A 105 6.09 -13.13 17.09
CA CYS A 105 4.75 -13.17 16.51
C CYS A 105 4.62 -14.22 15.39
N GLU A 106 5.70 -14.93 15.07
CA GLU A 106 5.79 -15.80 13.89
C GLU A 106 4.72 -16.89 13.85
N ALA A 107 4.45 -17.56 14.97
CA ALA A 107 3.45 -18.64 15.02
C ALA A 107 2.04 -18.14 14.63
N PHE A 108 1.62 -17.00 15.18
CA PHE A 108 0.37 -16.34 14.83
C PHE A 108 0.33 -15.95 13.34
N LEU A 109 1.42 -15.38 12.83
CA LEU A 109 1.49 -14.93 11.44
C LEU A 109 1.46 -16.09 10.44
N LYS A 110 2.12 -17.21 10.75
CA LYS A 110 2.06 -18.43 9.93
C LYS A 110 0.63 -18.95 9.80
N GLU A 111 -0.15 -18.90 10.88
CA GLU A 111 -1.56 -19.28 10.86
C GLU A 111 -2.40 -18.24 10.10
N TRP A 112 -2.31 -16.96 10.46
CA TRP A 112 -3.15 -15.91 9.90
C TRP A 112 -2.94 -15.72 8.39
N THR A 113 -1.71 -15.78 7.91
CA THR A 113 -1.39 -15.61 6.47
C THR A 113 -1.92 -16.75 5.58
N ARG A 114 -2.31 -17.89 6.17
CA ARG A 114 -2.92 -19.04 5.49
C ARG A 114 -4.39 -19.27 5.89
N SER A 115 -4.96 -18.36 6.67
CA SER A 115 -6.34 -18.45 7.16
C SER A 115 -7.37 -18.06 6.10
N GLU A 116 -8.62 -18.34 6.40
CA GLU A 116 -9.79 -17.91 5.62
C GLU A 116 -10.82 -17.28 6.56
N ALA A 117 -10.74 -15.96 6.78
CA ALA A 117 -11.71 -15.26 7.64
C ALA A 117 -13.15 -15.37 7.09
N ILE A 118 -13.28 -15.51 5.77
CA ILE A 118 -14.52 -15.88 5.09
C ILE A 118 -14.27 -17.23 4.43
N LYS A 119 -15.11 -18.23 4.73
CA LYS A 119 -14.97 -19.60 4.20
C LYS A 119 -14.82 -19.61 2.68
N GLY A 120 -13.75 -20.24 2.19
CA GLY A 120 -13.44 -20.31 0.76
C GLY A 120 -12.82 -19.04 0.17
N LYS A 121 -12.49 -18.04 1.00
CA LYS A 121 -11.77 -16.84 0.59
C LYS A 121 -10.50 -16.68 1.44
N PRO A 122 -9.32 -16.94 0.86
CA PRO A 122 -8.07 -16.86 1.61
C PRO A 122 -7.76 -15.41 2.00
N THR A 123 -7.22 -15.23 3.21
CA THR A 123 -6.81 -13.93 3.75
C THR A 123 -5.80 -13.23 2.83
N LEU A 124 -4.94 -14.01 2.16
CA LEU A 124 -3.97 -13.54 1.17
C LEU A 124 -4.15 -14.28 -0.15
N GLN A 125 -3.78 -13.64 -1.27
CA GLN A 125 -3.62 -14.32 -2.56
C GLN A 125 -2.53 -15.41 -2.46
N GLY A 126 -2.59 -16.43 -3.32
CA GLY A 126 -1.67 -17.58 -3.27
C GLY A 126 -0.20 -17.16 -3.36
N GLU A 127 0.12 -16.24 -4.28
CA GLU A 127 1.47 -15.71 -4.47
C GLU A 127 1.92 -14.90 -3.25
N ALA A 128 1.04 -14.07 -2.67
CA ALA A 128 1.33 -13.32 -1.45
C ALA A 128 1.65 -14.28 -0.28
N ALA A 129 0.81 -15.29 -0.06
CA ALA A 129 1.00 -16.25 1.01
C ALA A 129 2.30 -17.07 0.83
N ASN A 130 2.64 -17.43 -0.40
CA ASN A 130 3.92 -18.09 -0.72
C ASN A 130 5.11 -17.18 -0.41
N LYS A 131 5.01 -15.89 -0.74
CA LYS A 131 6.04 -14.91 -0.39
C LYS A 131 6.24 -14.78 1.12
N MET A 132 5.17 -14.90 1.92
CA MET A 132 5.31 -14.93 3.39
C MET A 132 6.09 -16.16 3.85
N GLY A 133 5.87 -17.30 3.19
CA GLY A 133 6.61 -18.55 3.43
C GLY A 133 8.13 -18.34 3.34
N GLU A 134 8.62 -17.72 2.27
CA GLU A 134 10.04 -17.40 2.10
C GLU A 134 10.58 -16.51 3.24
N TRP A 135 9.79 -15.53 3.70
CA TRP A 135 10.21 -14.66 4.81
C TRP A 135 10.26 -15.40 6.15
N PHE A 136 9.35 -16.33 6.39
CA PHE A 136 9.41 -17.18 7.58
C PHE A 136 10.60 -18.15 7.57
N GLU A 137 10.98 -18.68 6.41
CA GLU A 137 12.16 -19.54 6.27
C GLU A 137 13.47 -18.81 6.64
N ASN A 138 13.53 -17.51 6.35
CA ASN A 138 14.66 -16.66 6.73
C ASN A 138 14.64 -16.22 8.21
N GLY A 139 13.53 -16.46 8.92
CA GLY A 139 13.28 -15.97 10.27
C GLY A 139 12.86 -14.50 10.30
N LEU A 140 11.96 -14.16 11.23
CA LEU A 140 11.52 -12.78 11.45
C LEU A 140 12.44 -12.06 12.42
N ASN A 141 12.81 -10.83 12.08
CA ASN A 141 13.58 -9.94 12.95
C ASN A 141 12.66 -9.00 13.74
N ASP A 142 13.12 -8.59 14.92
CA ASP A 142 12.50 -7.47 15.64
C ASP A 142 12.62 -6.20 14.82
N TRP A 143 11.59 -5.37 14.88
CA TRP A 143 11.42 -4.27 13.97
C TRP A 143 11.55 -2.93 14.71
N ASP A 144 12.53 -2.11 14.34
CA ASP A 144 12.76 -0.80 14.97
C ASP A 144 11.64 0.18 14.62
N ILE A 145 10.87 0.55 15.65
CA ILE A 145 9.71 1.43 15.56
C ILE A 145 10.02 2.88 15.97
N SER A 146 11.29 3.25 16.21
CA SER A 146 11.65 4.54 16.78
C SER A 146 12.66 5.33 15.96
N ARG A 147 12.58 6.66 15.98
CA ARG A 147 13.53 7.58 15.37
C ARG A 147 13.89 8.70 16.35
N ASP A 148 15.15 9.08 16.37
CA ASP A 148 15.62 10.22 17.16
C ASP A 148 15.16 11.57 16.59
N ALA A 149 15.00 12.53 17.50
CA ALA A 149 14.89 13.94 17.14
C ALA A 149 16.14 14.42 16.36
N PRO A 150 16.00 15.40 15.45
CA PRO A 150 14.75 15.99 14.97
C PRO A 150 13.98 15.05 14.03
N TYR A 151 12.68 14.87 14.27
CA TYR A 151 11.81 14.08 13.41
C TYR A 151 10.42 14.72 13.32
N PHE A 152 9.79 14.61 12.15
CA PHE A 152 8.41 15.03 11.97
C PHE A 152 7.50 13.81 12.13
N GLY A 153 6.83 13.71 13.28
CA GLY A 153 5.95 12.60 13.62
C GLY A 153 5.50 12.69 15.08
N PHE A 154 5.01 11.58 15.61
CA PHE A 154 4.52 11.53 16.99
C PHE A 154 5.60 11.08 17.96
N GLU A 155 5.78 11.84 19.03
CA GLU A 155 6.68 11.47 20.13
C GLU A 155 6.15 10.23 20.87
N ILE A 156 7.07 9.31 21.16
CA ILE A 156 6.81 8.07 21.89
C ILE A 156 6.53 8.43 23.36
N PRO A 157 5.41 7.96 23.94
CA PRO A 157 5.12 8.21 25.34
C PRO A 157 6.25 7.74 26.26
N ASP A 158 6.60 8.58 27.23
CA ASP A 158 7.61 8.30 28.26
C ASP A 158 9.04 8.13 27.70
N ALA A 159 9.30 8.61 26.47
CA ALA A 159 10.59 8.56 25.80
C ALA A 159 10.92 9.90 25.12
N PRO A 160 11.35 10.93 25.88
CA PRO A 160 11.59 12.26 25.35
C PRO A 160 12.60 12.27 24.18
N GLY A 161 12.25 12.98 23.11
CA GLY A 161 13.10 13.08 21.92
C GLY A 161 13.10 11.84 21.02
N LYS A 162 12.26 10.84 21.30
CA LYS A 162 12.05 9.64 20.47
C LYS A 162 10.69 9.73 19.79
N TYR A 163 10.66 9.46 18.50
CA TYR A 163 9.46 9.53 17.67
C TYR A 163 9.14 8.17 17.09
N PHE A 164 7.86 7.89 16.85
CA PHE A 164 7.48 6.71 16.08
C PHE A 164 8.02 6.81 14.66
N TYR A 165 8.62 5.71 14.19
CA TYR A 165 8.94 5.57 12.78
C TYR A 165 7.64 5.53 11.97
N VAL A 166 7.59 6.25 10.84
CA VAL A 166 6.39 6.42 10.00
C VAL A 166 5.65 5.12 9.67
N TRP A 167 6.36 4.00 9.54
CA TRP A 167 5.74 2.72 9.21
C TRP A 167 5.00 2.05 10.39
N LEU A 168 5.15 2.56 11.62
CA LEU A 168 4.24 2.24 12.73
C LEU A 168 2.94 3.05 12.63
N ASP A 169 3.02 4.38 12.47
CA ASP A 169 1.82 5.25 12.51
C ASP A 169 1.02 5.29 11.20
N ALA A 170 1.64 4.97 10.06
CA ALA A 170 1.00 4.98 8.75
C ALA A 170 -0.22 4.03 8.65
N PRO A 171 -0.11 2.73 8.98
CA PRO A 171 -1.27 1.84 8.95
C PRO A 171 -2.31 2.15 10.05
N ILE A 172 -1.89 2.76 11.16
CA ILE A 172 -2.82 3.27 12.19
C ILE A 172 -3.64 4.45 11.63
N GLY A 173 -3.12 5.15 10.61
CA GLY A 173 -3.84 6.16 9.85
C GLY A 173 -5.14 5.66 9.21
N TYR A 174 -5.24 4.35 8.88
CA TYR A 174 -6.51 3.76 8.43
C TYR A 174 -7.57 3.82 9.52
N MET A 175 -7.20 3.48 10.75
CA MET A 175 -8.05 3.57 11.93
C MET A 175 -8.41 5.02 12.22
N ALA A 176 -7.45 5.94 12.20
CA ALA A 176 -7.69 7.36 12.45
C ALA A 176 -8.64 8.00 11.43
N SER A 177 -8.43 7.71 10.14
CA SER A 177 -9.32 8.17 9.07
C SER A 177 -10.75 7.67 9.26
N PHE A 178 -10.92 6.41 9.70
CA PHE A 178 -12.22 5.85 10.00
C PHE A 178 -12.84 6.39 11.29
N LYS A 179 -12.06 6.56 12.37
CA LYS A 179 -12.49 7.23 13.62
C LYS A 179 -13.04 8.62 13.31
N LYS A 180 -12.37 9.37 12.45
CA LYS A 180 -12.87 10.68 12.01
C LYS A 180 -14.19 10.60 11.24
N LEU A 181 -14.35 9.58 10.40
CA LEU A 181 -15.61 9.34 9.70
C LEU A 181 -16.74 8.98 10.67
N CYS A 182 -16.44 8.17 11.68
CA CYS A 182 -17.38 7.79 12.73
C CYS A 182 -17.92 9.03 13.46
N GLU A 183 -17.03 9.94 13.87
CA GLU A 183 -17.41 11.23 14.47
C GLU A 183 -18.33 12.05 13.56
N MET A 184 -18.03 12.11 12.26
CA MET A 184 -18.81 12.90 11.30
C MET A 184 -20.20 12.30 11.00
N LYS A 185 -20.34 10.98 11.11
CA LYS A 185 -21.55 10.25 10.66
C LYS A 185 -22.33 9.57 11.80
N GLY A 186 -21.85 9.66 13.03
CA GLY A 186 -22.45 8.96 14.17
C GLY A 186 -22.34 7.44 14.05
N LEU A 187 -21.24 6.92 13.48
CA LEU A 187 -20.98 5.47 13.42
C LEU A 187 -20.20 5.05 14.67
N ASP A 188 -20.33 3.78 15.07
CA ASP A 188 -19.50 3.20 16.12
C ASP A 188 -18.16 2.75 15.54
N PHE A 189 -17.06 3.19 16.15
CA PHE A 189 -15.72 2.77 15.75
C PHE A 189 -15.43 1.32 16.15
N ASP A 190 -15.92 0.90 17.32
CA ASP A 190 -15.64 -0.42 17.89
C ASP A 190 -16.38 -1.53 17.15
N GLU A 191 -17.53 -1.22 16.53
CA GLU A 191 -18.23 -2.13 15.61
C GLU A 191 -17.31 -2.63 14.48
N TYR A 192 -16.30 -1.84 14.06
CA TYR A 192 -15.39 -2.17 12.97
C TYR A 192 -14.01 -2.65 13.43
N TRP A 193 -13.51 -2.14 14.57
CA TRP A 193 -12.11 -2.32 15.01
C TRP A 193 -11.92 -3.15 16.27
N SER A 194 -12.99 -3.41 17.05
CA SER A 194 -12.91 -4.34 18.18
C SER A 194 -12.51 -5.74 17.73
N LYS A 195 -11.86 -6.51 18.60
CA LYS A 195 -11.34 -7.86 18.28
C LYS A 195 -12.43 -8.81 17.74
N ASP A 196 -13.65 -8.65 18.24
CA ASP A 196 -14.80 -9.52 17.96
C ASP A 196 -15.71 -8.96 16.85
N SER A 197 -15.26 -7.94 16.11
CA SER A 197 -16.03 -7.35 15.02
C SER A 197 -16.38 -8.37 13.93
N GLU A 198 -17.67 -8.42 13.56
CA GLU A 198 -18.20 -9.26 12.47
C GLU A 198 -18.18 -8.57 11.09
N THR A 199 -17.83 -7.28 11.04
CA THR A 199 -17.71 -6.53 9.76
C THR A 199 -16.52 -7.05 8.94
N GLU A 200 -16.40 -6.65 7.68
CA GLU A 200 -15.25 -7.02 6.83
C GLU A 200 -14.27 -5.86 6.67
N LEU A 201 -12.96 -6.13 6.77
CA LEU A 201 -11.88 -5.14 6.60
C LEU A 201 -10.94 -5.58 5.47
N TYR A 202 -10.85 -4.76 4.42
CA TYR A 202 -10.03 -5.05 3.23
C TYR A 202 -8.98 -3.97 2.99
N HIS A 203 -7.75 -4.40 2.70
CA HIS A 203 -6.67 -3.50 2.28
C HIS A 203 -6.29 -3.77 0.83
N PHE A 204 -6.42 -2.76 -0.04
CA PHE A 204 -5.86 -2.79 -1.39
C PHE A 204 -4.48 -2.13 -1.37
N ILE A 205 -3.44 -2.88 -1.76
CA ILE A 205 -2.05 -2.45 -1.62
C ILE A 205 -1.19 -2.83 -2.84
N GLY A 206 -0.06 -2.17 -3.02
CA GLY A 206 1.00 -2.63 -3.92
C GLY A 206 1.81 -3.77 -3.31
N LYS A 207 2.38 -4.64 -4.17
CA LYS A 207 3.22 -5.77 -3.73
C LYS A 207 4.49 -5.36 -2.95
N ASP A 208 4.97 -4.14 -3.10
CA ASP A 208 6.14 -3.58 -2.42
C ASP A 208 5.93 -3.35 -0.92
N ILE A 209 4.70 -3.14 -0.50
CA ILE A 209 4.34 -2.87 0.90
C ILE A 209 3.65 -4.07 1.58
N LEU A 210 3.69 -5.23 0.93
CA LEU A 210 3.07 -6.46 1.41
C LEU A 210 3.66 -6.93 2.75
N TYR A 211 4.98 -6.79 2.97
CA TYR A 211 5.62 -7.13 4.25
C TYR A 211 4.97 -6.41 5.43
N PHE A 212 4.76 -5.10 5.27
CA PHE A 212 4.15 -4.28 6.32
C PHE A 212 2.71 -4.70 6.61
N HIS A 213 1.94 -5.01 5.57
CA HIS A 213 0.51 -5.28 5.71
C HIS A 213 0.20 -6.74 6.07
N ALA A 214 1.05 -7.69 5.70
CA ALA A 214 0.83 -9.12 5.95
C ALA A 214 1.58 -9.66 7.17
N LEU A 215 2.59 -8.94 7.69
CA LEU A 215 3.34 -9.35 8.89
C LEU A 215 3.23 -8.31 10.00
N PHE A 216 3.80 -7.12 9.78
CA PHE A 216 3.92 -6.11 10.84
C PHE A 216 2.56 -5.63 11.36
N TRP A 217 1.64 -5.31 10.45
CA TRP A 217 0.33 -4.76 10.79
C TRP A 217 -0.60 -5.74 11.51
N PRO A 218 -0.86 -6.98 11.02
CA PRO A 218 -1.71 -7.93 11.73
C PRO A 218 -1.15 -8.30 13.10
N ALA A 219 0.17 -8.40 13.25
CA ALA A 219 0.79 -8.61 14.57
C ALA A 219 0.57 -7.40 15.50
N THR A 220 0.76 -6.18 15.00
CA THR A 220 0.46 -4.94 15.74
C THR A 220 -0.99 -4.93 16.24
N LEU A 221 -1.96 -5.29 15.37
CA LEU A 221 -3.38 -5.34 15.71
C LEU A 221 -3.70 -6.44 16.72
N GLU A 222 -3.24 -7.67 16.50
CA GLU A 222 -3.50 -8.80 17.40
C GLU A 222 -3.02 -8.51 18.81
N PHE A 223 -1.75 -8.11 18.94
CA PHE A 223 -1.14 -7.87 20.25
C PHE A 223 -1.50 -6.50 20.86
N SER A 224 -2.29 -5.68 20.17
CA SER A 224 -2.93 -4.48 20.75
C SER A 224 -4.43 -4.67 20.99
N GLY A 225 -4.97 -5.87 20.78
CA GLY A 225 -6.35 -6.21 21.10
C GLY A 225 -7.39 -5.69 20.09
N HIS A 226 -7.01 -5.55 18.82
CA HIS A 226 -7.90 -5.15 17.73
C HIS A 226 -8.14 -6.29 16.76
N ARG A 227 -9.19 -6.19 15.93
CA ARG A 227 -9.37 -7.13 14.83
C ARG A 227 -8.31 -6.96 13.74
N LYS A 228 -8.14 -7.99 12.92
CA LYS A 228 -7.17 -8.06 11.83
C LYS A 228 -7.89 -7.85 10.50
N PRO A 229 -7.17 -7.53 9.40
CA PRO A 229 -7.77 -7.50 8.07
C PRO A 229 -8.46 -8.84 7.75
N THR A 230 -9.63 -8.78 7.12
CA THR A 230 -10.35 -9.95 6.62
C THR A 230 -9.63 -10.54 5.41
N GLN A 231 -9.24 -9.69 4.44
CA GLN A 231 -8.35 -10.07 3.34
C GLN A 231 -7.45 -8.89 2.96
N ILE A 232 -6.31 -9.19 2.35
CA ILE A 232 -5.43 -8.23 1.69
C ILE A 232 -5.45 -8.52 0.19
N PHE A 233 -5.69 -7.47 -0.59
CA PHE A 233 -5.69 -7.51 -2.04
C PHE A 233 -4.48 -6.75 -2.57
N ALA A 234 -3.42 -7.49 -2.86
CA ALA A 234 -2.21 -6.94 -3.43
C ALA A 234 -2.29 -6.91 -4.96
N HIS A 235 -1.81 -5.83 -5.59
CA HIS A 235 -1.66 -5.72 -7.04
C HIS A 235 -0.19 -5.52 -7.42
N GLY A 236 0.16 -5.83 -8.68
CA GLY A 236 1.49 -5.58 -9.21
C GLY A 236 1.75 -4.09 -9.50
N PHE A 237 2.91 -3.82 -10.09
CA PHE A 237 3.29 -2.48 -10.53
C PHE A 237 2.63 -2.12 -11.86
N LEU A 238 2.58 -0.82 -12.11
CA LEU A 238 2.25 -0.28 -13.42
C LEU A 238 3.53 -0.16 -14.26
N THR A 239 3.53 -0.74 -15.45
CA THR A 239 4.50 -0.46 -16.53
C THR A 239 3.85 0.40 -17.61
N VAL A 240 4.69 1.05 -18.42
CA VAL A 240 4.24 1.83 -19.59
C VAL A 240 5.04 1.36 -20.79
N ASN A 241 4.35 0.85 -21.81
CA ASN A 241 4.93 0.21 -23.00
C ASN A 241 5.93 -0.91 -22.65
N GLY A 242 5.60 -1.73 -21.65
CA GLY A 242 6.41 -2.86 -21.20
C GLY A 242 7.58 -2.50 -20.27
N GLU A 243 7.79 -1.22 -19.98
CA GLU A 243 8.92 -0.77 -19.16
C GLU A 243 8.50 -0.17 -17.83
N LYS A 244 9.38 -0.25 -16.83
CA LYS A 244 9.24 0.52 -15.59
C LYS A 244 9.20 2.02 -15.92
N MET A 245 8.24 2.73 -15.32
CA MET A 245 8.10 4.17 -15.48
C MET A 245 9.40 4.91 -15.16
N SER A 246 9.78 5.84 -16.04
CA SER A 246 10.99 6.64 -15.92
C SER A 246 10.73 8.10 -16.26
N LYS A 247 11.29 9.01 -15.45
CA LYS A 247 11.30 10.44 -15.77
C LYS A 247 12.11 10.73 -17.04
N SER A 248 13.26 10.08 -17.22
CA SER A 248 14.14 10.33 -18.37
C SER A 248 13.54 9.87 -19.70
N ARG A 249 12.72 8.81 -19.68
CA ARG A 249 12.00 8.31 -20.86
C ARG A 249 10.62 8.93 -21.05
N GLY A 250 10.22 9.88 -20.19
CA GLY A 250 8.90 10.52 -20.24
C GLY A 250 7.72 9.61 -19.90
N THR A 251 7.95 8.39 -19.45
CA THR A 251 6.91 7.41 -19.10
C THR A 251 6.44 7.52 -17.64
N PHE A 252 7.07 8.38 -16.84
CA PHE A 252 6.56 8.77 -15.53
C PHE A 252 5.43 9.80 -15.69
N ILE A 253 4.20 9.31 -15.86
CA ILE A 253 3.00 10.13 -16.08
C ILE A 253 2.31 10.37 -14.74
N THR A 254 2.19 11.64 -14.33
CA THR A 254 1.43 11.98 -13.13
C THR A 254 -0.08 12.01 -13.42
N ALA A 255 -0.91 11.72 -12.42
CA ALA A 255 -2.37 11.80 -12.57
C ALA A 255 -2.85 13.20 -13.02
N ARG A 256 -2.19 14.26 -12.53
CA ARG A 256 -2.47 15.64 -12.95
C ARG A 256 -2.14 15.84 -14.43
N SER A 257 -0.95 15.42 -14.86
CA SER A 257 -0.55 15.51 -16.28
C SER A 257 -1.53 14.73 -17.18
N TYR A 258 -1.94 13.53 -16.76
CA TYR A 258 -2.96 12.77 -17.47
C TYR A 258 -4.27 13.57 -17.63
N LEU A 259 -4.78 14.16 -16.55
CA LEU A 259 -6.02 14.95 -16.58
C LEU A 259 -5.90 16.24 -17.38
N GLU A 260 -4.74 16.88 -17.41
CA GLU A 260 -4.49 18.07 -18.23
C GLU A 260 -4.55 17.75 -19.73
N HIS A 261 -4.07 16.56 -20.14
CA HIS A 261 -3.96 16.18 -21.55
C HIS A 261 -5.16 15.37 -22.06
N ILE A 262 -5.56 14.32 -21.35
CA ILE A 262 -6.63 13.39 -21.78
C ILE A 262 -8.01 13.86 -21.29
N LYS A 263 -8.06 14.63 -20.20
CA LYS A 263 -9.26 15.24 -19.56
C LYS A 263 -10.31 14.26 -19.02
N ASN A 264 -10.46 13.09 -19.63
CA ASN A 264 -11.44 12.10 -19.22
C ASN A 264 -10.78 10.91 -18.48
N PRO A 265 -10.92 10.82 -17.14
CA PRO A 265 -10.36 9.72 -16.37
C PRO A 265 -11.01 8.37 -16.65
N GLU A 266 -12.23 8.33 -17.22
CA GLU A 266 -12.93 7.07 -17.49
C GLU A 266 -12.20 6.19 -18.50
N TYR A 267 -11.40 6.78 -19.40
CA TYR A 267 -10.59 6.00 -20.34
C TYR A 267 -9.54 5.16 -19.62
N LEU A 268 -8.83 5.76 -18.66
CA LEU A 268 -7.83 5.03 -17.87
C LEU A 268 -8.49 4.01 -16.94
N ARG A 269 -9.62 4.39 -16.30
CA ARG A 269 -10.39 3.49 -15.44
C ARG A 269 -10.84 2.25 -16.20
N TYR A 270 -11.40 2.42 -17.41
CA TYR A 270 -11.80 1.32 -18.26
C TYR A 270 -10.62 0.45 -18.68
N TYR A 271 -9.53 1.07 -19.12
CA TYR A 271 -8.34 0.33 -19.56
C TYR A 271 -7.73 -0.52 -18.45
N TYR A 272 -7.61 0.02 -17.23
CA TYR A 272 -7.16 -0.74 -16.08
C TYR A 272 -8.14 -1.82 -15.67
N ALA A 273 -9.45 -1.53 -15.61
CA ALA A 273 -10.45 -2.54 -15.30
C ALA A 273 -10.39 -3.73 -16.28
N ALA A 274 -10.21 -3.47 -17.57
CA ALA A 274 -10.09 -4.49 -18.60
C ALA A 274 -8.82 -5.37 -18.48
N LYS A 275 -7.82 -4.96 -17.68
CA LYS A 275 -6.56 -5.69 -17.44
C LYS A 275 -6.41 -6.22 -16.02
N LEU A 276 -7.14 -5.66 -15.06
CA LEU A 276 -7.09 -6.07 -13.66
C LEU A 276 -7.72 -7.46 -13.49
N ASN A 277 -7.08 -8.25 -12.64
CA ASN A 277 -7.53 -9.56 -12.21
C ASN A 277 -7.26 -9.72 -10.71
N SER A 278 -7.56 -10.90 -10.15
CA SER A 278 -7.40 -11.14 -8.70
C SER A 278 -5.95 -11.40 -8.25
N THR A 279 -4.98 -11.39 -9.16
CA THR A 279 -3.57 -11.74 -8.92
C THR A 279 -2.69 -10.50 -8.65
N MET A 280 -1.40 -10.73 -8.36
CA MET A 280 -0.40 -9.68 -8.10
C MET A 280 0.44 -9.34 -9.34
N GLU A 281 -0.05 -9.64 -10.54
CA GLU A 281 0.63 -9.37 -11.80
C GLU A 281 0.80 -7.88 -12.07
N ASP A 282 1.89 -7.53 -12.75
CA ASP A 282 2.12 -6.17 -13.23
C ASP A 282 1.17 -5.87 -14.40
N ILE A 283 0.66 -4.64 -14.45
CA ILE A 283 -0.25 -4.19 -15.50
C ILE A 283 0.51 -3.23 -16.40
N ASP A 284 0.47 -3.49 -17.71
CA ASP A 284 1.07 -2.61 -18.70
C ASP A 284 0.07 -1.62 -19.29
N LEU A 285 0.39 -0.33 -19.20
CA LEU A 285 -0.22 0.73 -19.98
C LEU A 285 0.54 0.88 -21.30
N ASN A 286 0.16 0.07 -22.28
CA ASN A 286 0.59 0.26 -23.66
C ASN A 286 -0.24 1.37 -24.30
N LEU A 287 0.41 2.45 -24.74
CA LEU A 287 -0.31 3.66 -25.19
C LEU A 287 -1.06 3.46 -26.51
N GLU A 288 -0.57 2.59 -27.40
CA GLU A 288 -1.26 2.27 -28.66
C GLU A 288 -2.49 1.40 -28.40
N ASP A 289 -2.34 0.33 -27.60
CA ASP A 289 -3.46 -0.51 -27.17
C ASP A 289 -4.47 0.28 -26.33
N PHE A 290 -4.02 1.24 -25.52
CA PHE A 290 -4.91 2.15 -24.78
C PHE A 290 -5.84 2.92 -25.71
N VAL A 291 -5.30 3.57 -26.73
CA VAL A 291 -6.10 4.31 -27.71
C VAL A 291 -7.00 3.36 -28.50
N ALA A 292 -6.46 2.23 -28.98
CA ALA A 292 -7.21 1.28 -29.78
C ALA A 292 -8.40 0.68 -29.01
N ARG A 293 -8.18 0.26 -27.76
CA ARG A 293 -9.19 -0.34 -26.89
C ARG A 293 -10.28 0.64 -26.49
N VAL A 294 -9.92 1.84 -26.05
CA VAL A 294 -10.89 2.89 -25.69
C VAL A 294 -11.77 3.26 -26.89
N ASN A 295 -11.16 3.46 -28.07
CA ASN A 295 -11.91 3.80 -29.28
C ASN A 295 -12.79 2.64 -29.75
N SER A 296 -12.30 1.40 -29.73
CA SER A 296 -13.04 0.25 -30.20
C SER A 296 -14.19 -0.12 -29.25
N ASP A 297 -13.89 -0.32 -27.97
CA ASP A 297 -14.84 -0.90 -27.04
C ASP A 297 -15.82 0.12 -26.48
N LEU A 298 -15.35 1.28 -26.01
CA LEU A 298 -16.23 2.31 -25.48
C LEU A 298 -16.94 3.06 -26.60
N VAL A 299 -16.19 3.64 -27.54
CA VAL A 299 -16.79 4.50 -28.58
C VAL A 299 -17.45 3.67 -29.68
N GLY A 300 -16.75 2.69 -30.23
CA GLY A 300 -17.18 1.90 -31.39
C GLY A 300 -18.27 0.87 -31.09
N LYS A 301 -18.30 0.32 -29.86
CA LYS A 301 -19.30 -0.67 -29.43
C LYS A 301 -20.31 -0.07 -28.46
N TYR A 302 -19.91 0.21 -27.21
CA TYR A 302 -20.85 0.52 -26.13
C TYR A 302 -21.66 1.81 -26.38
N ILE A 303 -20.99 2.93 -26.60
CA ILE A 303 -21.63 4.22 -26.87
C ILE A 303 -22.34 4.22 -28.23
N ASN A 304 -21.80 3.49 -29.21
CA ASN A 304 -22.40 3.39 -30.53
C ASN A 304 -23.83 2.81 -30.51
N ILE A 305 -24.17 1.93 -29.56
CA ILE A 305 -25.54 1.40 -29.39
C ILE A 305 -26.54 2.55 -29.19
N ALA A 306 -26.22 3.48 -28.28
CA ALA A 306 -27.07 4.63 -28.00
C ALA A 306 -26.99 5.69 -29.10
N SER A 307 -25.78 6.05 -29.55
CA SER A 307 -25.60 7.18 -30.48
C SER A 307 -26.25 6.93 -31.84
N ARG A 308 -26.22 5.69 -32.35
CA ARG A 308 -26.83 5.33 -33.63
C ARG A 308 -28.36 5.25 -33.60
N THR A 309 -28.95 5.07 -32.42
CA THR A 309 -30.41 4.86 -32.25
C THR A 309 -31.13 6.09 -31.72
N ALA A 310 -30.51 6.85 -30.80
CA ALA A 310 -31.11 8.01 -30.14
C ALA A 310 -31.56 9.10 -31.12
N GLY A 311 -30.85 9.29 -32.23
CA GLY A 311 -31.23 10.24 -33.27
C GLY A 311 -32.61 9.96 -33.88
N PHE A 312 -32.96 8.68 -34.10
CA PHE A 312 -34.28 8.30 -34.61
C PHE A 312 -35.37 8.54 -33.56
N ILE A 313 -35.11 8.17 -32.32
CA ILE A 313 -36.02 8.38 -31.18
C ILE A 313 -36.38 9.86 -31.05
N ASN A 314 -35.38 10.74 -31.07
CA ASN A 314 -35.58 12.16 -30.93
C ASN A 314 -36.30 12.78 -32.14
N LYS A 315 -35.86 12.45 -33.37
CA LYS A 315 -36.37 13.09 -34.60
C LYS A 315 -37.74 12.57 -35.05
N ARG A 316 -38.02 11.28 -34.83
CA ARG A 316 -39.20 10.60 -35.41
C ARG A 316 -40.23 10.18 -34.37
N PHE A 317 -39.83 10.08 -33.10
CA PHE A 317 -40.69 9.55 -32.04
C PHE A 317 -40.82 10.52 -30.85
N ALA A 318 -40.50 11.81 -31.05
CA ALA A 318 -40.61 12.87 -30.04
C ALA A 318 -39.92 12.51 -28.71
N GLY A 319 -38.81 11.78 -28.77
CA GLY A 319 -38.07 11.36 -27.58
C GLY A 319 -38.71 10.21 -26.79
N LYS A 320 -39.78 9.58 -27.30
CA LYS A 320 -40.52 8.52 -26.58
C LYS A 320 -40.04 7.13 -27.00
N LEU A 321 -39.75 6.30 -26.00
CA LEU A 321 -39.44 4.88 -26.18
C LEU A 321 -40.74 4.07 -26.23
N ASN A 322 -40.78 3.05 -27.08
CA ASN A 322 -41.87 2.08 -27.10
C ASN A 322 -41.50 0.89 -26.18
N PRO A 323 -42.40 0.41 -25.32
CA PRO A 323 -42.15 -0.81 -24.54
C PRO A 323 -41.88 -2.00 -25.46
N SER A 324 -40.90 -2.82 -25.09
CA SER A 324 -40.59 -4.09 -25.75
C SER A 324 -40.73 -5.22 -24.73
N PRO A 325 -41.96 -5.63 -24.37
CA PRO A 325 -42.17 -6.80 -23.52
C PRO A 325 -41.56 -8.04 -24.19
N ASP A 326 -41.08 -8.98 -23.38
CA ASP A 326 -40.54 -10.28 -23.82
C ASP A 326 -39.37 -10.22 -24.82
N ASN A 327 -38.56 -9.16 -24.73
CA ASN A 327 -37.36 -9.03 -25.56
C ASN A 327 -36.26 -10.02 -25.14
N ALA A 328 -35.97 -10.99 -26.00
CA ALA A 328 -34.98 -12.04 -25.74
C ALA A 328 -33.57 -11.50 -25.42
N VAL A 329 -33.13 -10.42 -26.08
CA VAL A 329 -31.82 -9.80 -25.83
C VAL A 329 -31.77 -9.18 -24.44
N ILE A 330 -32.84 -8.50 -24.01
CA ILE A 330 -32.92 -7.94 -22.65
C ILE A 330 -32.92 -9.07 -21.61
N ALA A 331 -33.60 -10.18 -21.87
CA ALA A 331 -33.59 -11.34 -20.99
C ALA A 331 -32.18 -11.95 -20.85
N GLU A 332 -31.45 -12.08 -21.96
CA GLU A 332 -30.05 -12.55 -21.98
C GLU A 332 -29.12 -11.62 -21.17
N LEU A 333 -29.19 -10.30 -21.42
CA LEU A 333 -28.38 -9.31 -20.69
C LEU A 333 -28.65 -9.33 -19.18
N LYS A 334 -29.92 -9.51 -18.78
CA LYS A 334 -30.28 -9.67 -17.36
C LYS A 334 -29.78 -11.00 -16.79
N GLY A 335 -29.81 -12.07 -17.58
CA GLY A 335 -29.29 -13.38 -17.17
C GLY A 335 -27.79 -13.37 -16.87
N ALA A 336 -27.01 -12.50 -17.54
CA ALA A 336 -25.57 -12.35 -17.28
C ALA A 336 -25.24 -11.56 -16.00
N ALA A 337 -26.21 -10.92 -15.35
CA ALA A 337 -25.96 -9.98 -14.25
C ALA A 337 -25.22 -10.62 -13.07
N GLN A 338 -25.59 -11.84 -12.68
CA GLN A 338 -24.95 -12.52 -11.54
C GLN A 338 -23.49 -12.85 -11.83
N MET A 339 -23.19 -13.37 -13.03
CA MET A 339 -21.82 -13.68 -13.45
C MET A 339 -20.92 -12.43 -13.42
N ILE A 340 -21.43 -11.29 -13.91
CA ILE A 340 -20.70 -10.02 -13.90
C ILE A 340 -20.48 -9.54 -12.46
N ALA A 341 -21.51 -9.62 -11.62
CA ALA A 341 -21.42 -9.25 -10.20
C ALA A 341 -20.39 -10.11 -9.46
N ASP A 342 -20.37 -11.42 -9.72
CA ASP A 342 -19.41 -12.36 -9.14
C ASP A 342 -17.98 -12.06 -9.60
N ALA A 343 -17.78 -11.71 -10.87
CA ALA A 343 -16.47 -11.30 -11.39
C ALA A 343 -15.97 -10.02 -10.69
N TYR A 344 -16.82 -9.00 -10.52
CA TYR A 344 -16.47 -7.81 -9.75
C TYR A 344 -16.17 -8.13 -8.28
N ALA A 345 -16.96 -8.98 -7.62
CA ALA A 345 -16.75 -9.37 -6.23
C ALA A 345 -15.44 -10.16 -6.04
N ALA A 346 -15.08 -10.99 -7.03
CA ALA A 346 -13.84 -11.75 -7.06
C ALA A 346 -12.62 -10.92 -7.51
N ARG A 347 -12.82 -9.66 -7.92
CA ARG A 347 -11.80 -8.76 -8.50
C ARG A 347 -11.27 -9.21 -9.86
N GLU A 348 -12.03 -10.05 -10.56
CA GLU A 348 -11.78 -10.48 -11.93
C GLU A 348 -12.32 -9.43 -12.92
N TYR A 349 -11.84 -8.19 -12.82
CA TYR A 349 -12.42 -7.04 -13.54
C TYR A 349 -12.30 -7.13 -15.07
N GLY A 350 -11.31 -7.86 -15.57
CA GLY A 350 -11.14 -8.08 -17.01
C GLY A 350 -12.11 -9.09 -17.64
N ARG A 351 -12.96 -9.77 -16.84
CA ARG A 351 -13.85 -10.85 -17.31
C ARG A 351 -15.24 -10.38 -17.72
#